data_AF-A0A522SP79-F1
#
_entry.id   AF-A0A522SP79-F1
#
_cell.length_a   1.000
_cell.length_b   1.000
_cell.length_c   1.000
_cell.angle_alpha   90.00
_cell.angle_beta   90.00
_cell.angle_gamma   90.00
#
_symmetry.space_group_name_H-M   'P 1'
#
loop_
_entity.id
_entity.type
_entity.pdbx_description
1 polymer ?
#
loop_
_entity_poly.entity_id
_entity_poly.type
_entity_poly.pdbx_seq_one_letter_code
_entity_poly.pdbx_strand_id
1 'polypeptide(L)'
;MRSYQQALPDLGLAAPAYIFFSLLGVTGCVLAGDNRFTRRAYYADRDALILPELLVEDWSIESAEAMRPLFDMVWNAFGYERSFNYDENGHWTER
;
A
#
# COMPACT_ATOMS: atom_id res chain seq x y z
N MET A 1 -3.87 -15.45 14.51
CA MET A 1 -3.78 -15.39 13.02
C MET A 1 -2.31 -15.27 12.69
N ARG A 2 -1.71 -16.17 11.88
CA ARG A 2 -0.30 -16.01 11.46
C ARG A 2 -0.22 -14.75 10.59
N SER A 3 0.69 -13.84 10.88
CA SER A 3 0.94 -12.70 10.00
C SER A 3 1.56 -13.21 8.69
N TYR A 4 1.19 -12.59 7.57
CA TYR A 4 1.61 -13.01 6.22
C TYR A 4 3.14 -13.18 6.12
N GLN A 5 3.92 -12.29 6.76
CA GLN A 5 5.38 -12.37 6.84
C GLN A 5 5.92 -13.63 7.49
N GLN A 6 5.26 -14.16 8.53
CA GLN A 6 5.71 -15.38 9.22
C GLN A 6 5.60 -16.62 8.32
N ALA A 7 4.78 -16.57 7.27
CA ALA A 7 4.66 -17.65 6.30
C ALA A 7 5.70 -17.56 5.18
N LEU A 8 6.36 -16.41 4.97
CA LEU A 8 7.31 -16.23 3.85
C LEU A 8 8.57 -17.11 4.00
N PRO A 9 9.20 -17.21 5.19
CA PRO A 9 10.33 -18.14 5.38
C PRO A 9 9.91 -19.61 5.22
N ASP A 10 8.71 -19.97 5.68
CA ASP A 10 8.15 -21.33 5.54
C ASP A 10 7.94 -21.70 4.06
N LEU A 11 7.72 -20.71 3.19
CA LEU A 11 7.62 -20.85 1.73
C LEU A 11 8.98 -20.78 1.01
N GLY A 12 10.09 -20.68 1.77
CA GLY A 12 11.45 -20.62 1.23
C GLY A 12 11.89 -19.23 0.73
N LEU A 13 11.14 -18.17 1.03
CA LEU A 13 11.49 -16.80 0.65
C LEU A 13 12.44 -16.19 1.67
N ALA A 14 13.71 -16.06 1.30
CA ALA A 14 14.72 -15.37 2.10
C ALA A 14 14.74 -13.87 1.77
N ALA A 15 15.03 -13.04 2.78
CA ALA A 15 15.35 -11.65 2.58
C ALA A 15 16.81 -11.51 2.07
N PRO A 16 17.15 -10.46 1.31
CA PRO A 16 16.26 -9.36 0.90
C PRO A 16 15.31 -9.77 -0.24
N ALA A 17 14.16 -9.10 -0.32
CA ALA A 17 13.17 -9.32 -1.37
C ALA A 17 12.72 -8.00 -2.01
N TYR A 18 12.42 -8.06 -3.31
CA TYR A 18 11.82 -6.94 -4.03
C TYR A 18 10.32 -7.19 -4.21
N ILE A 19 9.51 -6.18 -3.88
CA ILE A 19 8.07 -6.16 -4.10
C ILE A 19 7.78 -5.18 -5.23
N PHE A 20 7.10 -5.69 -6.26
CA PHE A 20 6.58 -4.89 -7.36
C PHE A 20 5.06 -4.79 -7.21
N PHE A 21 4.52 -3.57 -7.27
CA PHE A 21 3.09 -3.33 -7.12
C PHE A 21 2.57 -2.55 -8.32
N SER A 22 1.47 -3.04 -8.90
CA SER A 22 0.78 -2.33 -9.96
C SER A 22 -0.73 -2.45 -9.85
N LEU A 23 -1.41 -1.38 -10.22
CA LEU A 23 -2.86 -1.37 -10.46
C LEU A 23 -3.09 -1.07 -11.92
N LEU A 24 -3.80 -1.95 -12.63
CA LEU A 24 -4.02 -1.86 -14.06
C LEU A 24 -5.52 -1.73 -14.33
N GLY A 25 -5.90 -0.98 -15.36
CA GLY A 25 -7.30 -0.78 -15.73
C GLY A 25 -8.09 0.03 -14.69
N VAL A 26 -7.46 0.99 -14.01
CA VAL A 26 -8.10 1.78 -12.95
C VAL A 26 -8.82 3.03 -13.45
N THR A 27 -8.97 3.20 -14.77
CA THR A 27 -9.76 4.29 -15.33
C THR A 27 -11.19 4.28 -14.77
N GLY A 28 -11.62 5.41 -14.20
CA GLY A 28 -12.96 5.56 -13.61
C GLY A 28 -13.12 4.92 -12.23
N CYS A 29 -12.08 4.27 -11.70
CA CYS A 29 -12.08 3.75 -10.34
C CYS A 29 -11.86 4.88 -9.31
N VAL A 30 -12.36 4.65 -8.10
CA VAL A 30 -12.14 5.48 -6.92
C VAL A 30 -11.63 4.61 -5.78
N LEU A 31 -10.89 5.17 -4.83
CA LEU A 31 -10.56 4.45 -3.61
C LEU A 31 -11.82 4.30 -2.74
N ALA A 32 -12.11 3.07 -2.34
CA ALA A 32 -13.11 2.81 -1.32
C ALA A 32 -12.59 3.31 0.03
N GLY A 33 -13.23 4.33 0.60
CA GLY A 33 -12.83 4.95 1.86
C GLY A 33 -14.02 5.42 2.68
N ASP A 34 -13.81 5.59 3.99
CA ASP A 34 -14.78 6.10 4.95
C ASP A 34 -15.49 7.38 4.44
N ASN A 35 -16.75 7.58 4.82
CA ASN A 35 -17.63 8.69 4.42
C ASN A 35 -17.04 10.09 4.68
N ARG A 36 -15.91 10.18 5.38
CA ARG A 36 -15.12 11.40 5.57
C ARG A 36 -14.45 11.89 4.28
N PHE A 37 -14.17 10.98 3.33
CA PHE A 37 -13.53 11.29 2.05
C PHE A 37 -14.53 11.36 0.88
N THR A 38 -15.80 11.02 1.11
CA THR A 38 -16.82 10.88 0.06
C THR A 38 -17.49 12.18 -0.38
N ARG A 39 -17.12 13.34 0.19
CA ARG A 39 -17.65 14.64 -0.28
C ARG A 39 -17.18 15.01 -1.68
N ARG A 40 -16.07 14.43 -2.15
CA ARG A 40 -15.57 14.57 -3.53
C ARG A 40 -14.88 13.27 -3.95
N ALA A 41 -15.40 12.62 -4.98
CA ALA A 41 -14.75 11.45 -5.55
C ALA A 41 -13.47 11.89 -6.27
N TYR A 42 -12.34 11.32 -5.86
CA TYR A 42 -11.08 11.45 -6.61
C TYR A 42 -10.87 10.16 -7.40
N TYR A 43 -10.71 10.34 -8.71
CA TYR A 43 -10.46 9.25 -9.64
C TYR A 43 -8.96 9.04 -9.78
N ALA A 44 -8.57 7.84 -10.20
CA ALA A 44 -7.21 7.57 -10.60
C ALA A 44 -6.77 8.58 -11.69
N ASP A 45 -5.56 9.12 -11.55
CA ASP A 45 -4.98 10.08 -12.50
C ASP A 45 -4.47 9.44 -13.80
N ARG A 46 -4.40 8.10 -13.85
CA ARG A 46 -3.92 7.28 -14.97
C ARG A 46 -4.57 5.89 -14.96
N ASP A 47 -4.58 5.20 -16.10
CA ASP A 47 -5.17 3.85 -16.22
C ASP A 47 -4.30 2.74 -15.62
N ALA A 48 -2.98 2.89 -15.73
CA ALA A 48 -2.00 1.94 -15.21
C ALA A 48 -1.07 2.65 -14.21
N LEU A 49 -1.18 2.28 -12.94
CA LEU A 49 -0.30 2.71 -11.87
C LEU A 49 0.75 1.64 -11.63
N ILE A 50 1.93 1.83 -12.20
CA ILE A 50 3.10 0.98 -11.96
C ILE A 50 3.99 1.69 -10.95
N LEU A 51 4.15 1.12 -9.77
CA LEU A 51 4.94 1.72 -8.70
C LEU A 51 6.41 1.27 -8.78
N PRO A 52 7.34 2.06 -8.20
CA PRO A 52 8.72 1.64 -7.98
C PRO A 52 8.79 0.35 -7.16
N GLU A 53 9.88 -0.39 -7.31
CA GLU A 53 10.19 -1.54 -6.48
C GLU A 53 10.40 -1.12 -5.02
N LEU A 54 9.88 -1.95 -4.11
CA LEU A 54 10.16 -1.84 -2.69
C LEU A 54 11.13 -2.95 -2.29
N LEU A 55 12.30 -2.57 -1.78
CA LEU A 55 13.26 -3.48 -1.20
C LEU A 55 12.91 -3.73 0.27
N VAL A 56 12.66 -4.98 0.62
CA VAL A 56 12.53 -5.43 2.01
C VAL A 56 13.82 -6.14 2.39
N GLU A 57 14.62 -5.50 3.24
CA GLU A 57 15.93 -6.00 3.65
C GLU A 57 15.86 -7.13 4.68
N ASP A 58 14.83 -7.11 5.53
CA ASP A 58 14.60 -8.08 6.60
C ASP A 58 13.09 -8.30 6.78
N TRP A 59 12.68 -9.55 7.01
CA TRP A 59 11.30 -9.92 7.33
C TRP A 59 10.88 -9.56 8.77
N SER A 60 11.78 -9.05 9.60
CA SER A 60 11.51 -8.60 10.97
C SER A 60 10.73 -7.28 11.03
N ILE A 61 10.77 -6.47 9.97
CA ILE A 61 9.96 -5.24 9.85
C ILE A 61 8.48 -5.61 9.78
N GLU A 62 7.61 -4.78 10.35
CA GLU A 62 6.16 -5.00 10.22
C GLU A 62 5.70 -4.78 8.76
N SER A 63 4.77 -5.61 8.28
CA SER A 63 4.34 -5.65 6.87
C SER A 63 3.74 -4.32 6.41
N ALA A 64 2.84 -3.77 7.23
CA ALA A 64 2.16 -2.54 6.92
C ALA A 64 3.15 -1.36 6.97
N GLU A 65 4.08 -1.34 7.92
CA GLU A 65 5.16 -0.33 7.94
C GLU A 65 6.02 -0.37 6.67
N ALA A 66 6.49 -1.55 6.27
CA ALA A 66 7.30 -1.71 5.07
C ALA A 66 6.55 -1.25 3.81
N MET A 67 5.25 -1.54 3.71
CA MET A 67 4.42 -1.24 2.56
C MET A 67 3.94 0.21 2.47
N ARG A 68 4.12 1.01 3.53
CA ARG A 68 3.63 2.39 3.60
C ARG A 68 3.99 3.25 2.38
N PRO A 69 5.25 3.27 1.89
CA PRO A 69 5.60 4.11 0.74
C PRO A 69 4.77 3.80 -0.51
N LEU A 70 4.51 2.50 -0.76
CA LEU A 70 3.69 2.08 -1.89
C LEU A 70 2.24 2.53 -1.73
N PHE A 71 1.66 2.40 -0.53
CA PHE A 71 0.29 2.85 -0.31
C PHE A 71 0.12 4.37 -0.32
N ASP A 72 1.12 5.13 0.16
CA ASP A 72 1.13 6.58 0.01
C ASP A 72 1.11 6.96 -1.48
N MET A 73 1.90 6.28 -2.33
CA MET A 73 1.87 6.48 -3.79
C MET A 73 0.53 6.10 -4.42
N VAL A 74 -0.11 5.01 -3.98
CA VAL A 74 -1.47 4.67 -4.41
C VAL A 74 -2.42 5.82 -4.09
N TRP A 75 -2.48 6.27 -2.85
CA TRP A 75 -3.38 7.36 -2.45
C TRP A 75 -3.10 8.67 -3.20
N ASN A 76 -1.83 8.96 -3.47
CA ASN A 76 -1.44 10.11 -4.29
C ASN A 76 -1.98 10.04 -5.72
N ALA A 77 -1.97 8.86 -6.35
CA ALA A 77 -2.54 8.66 -7.69
C ALA A 77 -4.07 8.87 -7.73
N PHE A 78 -4.73 8.80 -6.57
CA PHE A 78 -6.14 9.16 -6.40
C PHE A 78 -6.29 10.52 -5.70
N GLY A 79 -5.33 11.43 -5.84
CA GLY A 79 -5.46 12.84 -5.44
C GLY A 79 -5.40 13.14 -3.94
N TYR A 80 -5.03 12.17 -3.11
CA TYR A 80 -4.81 12.38 -1.67
C TYR A 80 -3.34 12.69 -1.36
N GLU A 81 -3.07 13.44 -0.30
CA GLU A 81 -1.69 13.77 0.08
C GLU A 81 -0.87 12.57 0.56
N ARG A 82 -1.55 11.59 1.18
CA ARG A 82 -0.97 10.36 1.75
C ARG A 82 -2.05 9.31 1.99
N SER A 83 -1.63 8.11 2.37
CA SER A 83 -2.54 7.11 2.92
C SER A 83 -2.96 7.48 4.33
N PHE A 84 -4.27 7.65 4.53
CA PHE A 84 -4.83 7.93 5.85
C PHE A 84 -5.09 6.65 6.67
N ASN A 85 -4.70 5.49 6.15
CA ASN A 85 -4.69 4.24 6.92
C ASN A 85 -3.50 4.18 7.88
N TYR A 86 -2.57 5.13 7.82
CA TYR A 86 -1.45 5.25 8.74
C TYR A 86 -1.62 6.45 9.68
N ASP A 87 -1.24 6.26 10.94
CA ASP A 87 -1.14 7.34 11.92
C ASP A 87 0.05 8.28 11.62
N GLU A 88 0.24 9.30 12.45
CA GLU A 88 1.35 10.25 12.30
C GLU A 88 2.72 9.61 12.51
N ASN A 89 2.79 8.51 13.27
CA ASN A 89 4.02 7.75 13.52
C ASN A 89 4.31 6.74 12.40
N GLY A 90 3.35 6.50 11.49
CA GLY A 90 3.49 5.53 10.42
C GLY A 90 3.00 4.13 10.74
N HIS A 91 2.30 3.93 11.85
CA HIS A 91 1.68 2.65 12.16
C HIS A 91 0.33 2.54 11.45
N TRP A 92 0.00 1.32 11.03
CA TRP A 92 -1.31 1.04 10.47
C TRP A 92 -2.41 1.25 11.52
N THR A 93 -3.44 2.00 11.14
CA THR A 93 -4.64 2.22 11.94
C THR A 93 -5.71 1.23 11.51
N GLU A 94 -6.04 0.28 12.38
CA GLU A 94 -7.25 -0.52 12.22
C GLU A 94 -8.45 0.43 12.29
N ARG A 95 -9.25 0.48 11.23
CA ARG A 95 -10.47 1.28 11.13
C ARG A 95 -11.68 0.37 11.15
#